data_AF-A0A930M3L4-F1
#
_entry.id   AF-A0A930M3L4-F1
#
_cell.length_a   1.000
_cell.length_b   1.000
_cell.length_c   1.000
_cell.angle_alpha   90.00
_cell.angle_beta   90.00
_cell.angle_gamma   90.00
#
_symmetry.space_group_name_H-M   'P 1'
#
loop_
_entity.id
_entity.type
_entity.pdbx_description
1 polymer ?
#
loop_
_entity_poly.entity_id
_entity_poly.type
_entity_poly.pdbx_seq_one_letter_code
_entity_poly.pdbx_strand_id
1 'polypeptide(L)'
;MSQDSKQSADTAHNSSTPLLAPEGTPDTSSQDAAKKRKRRRIELAVGAVALAGVLYLPFSPLFSFYDSSEARLSSADTAAPAAASAPSTSSPLASSSSTQGPKILRPSVTAPDANTIFADAPEDSAYYAGIRWAVRTETMLPVSEDHFGAEDPVTRGELISMFYKLAGSPSVTHPEHSPYADVDESDPNYDAYLWARQERITSGWVDGKFHAEARLSNASAAALLYRADGAQKIQMSGSSPFSDVSSATPFYRQIVWASRRGVSTVSEGNAFEPTAQTSRGRVAMMMYLYFRTS
;
A
#
# COMPACT_ATOMS: atom_id res chain seq x y z
N MET A 1 -62.44 35.39 -4.02
CA MET A 1 -63.59 35.59 -3.12
C MET A 1 -64.49 34.38 -3.26
N SER A 2 -64.68 33.68 -2.16
CA SER A 2 -65.14 32.28 -2.06
C SER A 2 -66.58 32.05 -2.49
N GLN A 3 -66.83 30.87 -3.06
CA GLN A 3 -68.16 30.27 -3.16
C GLN A 3 -68.26 28.99 -2.33
N ASP A 4 -69.47 28.78 -1.86
CA ASP A 4 -69.97 27.88 -0.83
C ASP A 4 -70.29 26.45 -1.31
N SER A 5 -70.07 25.48 -0.41
CA SER A 5 -70.98 24.41 0.03
C SER A 5 -71.83 23.58 -0.97
N LYS A 6 -71.62 22.24 -1.00
CA LYS A 6 -72.62 21.13 -0.75
C LYS A 6 -72.37 19.83 -1.55
N GLN A 7 -71.90 18.79 -0.84
CA GLN A 7 -72.54 17.49 -0.52
C GLN A 7 -73.58 16.81 -1.45
N SER A 8 -73.28 15.57 -1.89
CA SER A 8 -74.13 14.36 -2.14
C SER A 8 -73.23 13.30 -2.85
N ALA A 9 -72.92 12.06 -2.41
CA ALA A 9 -73.69 10.91 -1.88
C ALA A 9 -74.82 10.51 -2.86
N ASP A 10 -75.07 9.27 -3.28
CA ASP A 10 -74.85 7.97 -2.64
C ASP A 10 -75.32 6.81 -3.58
N THR A 11 -75.13 5.56 -3.13
CA THR A 11 -75.94 4.32 -3.41
C THR A 11 -75.79 3.59 -4.76
N ALA A 12 -75.89 2.26 -4.91
CA ALA A 12 -76.18 1.08 -4.05
C ALA A 12 -75.93 -0.19 -4.93
N HIS A 13 -75.72 -1.44 -4.51
CA HIS A 13 -76.40 -2.30 -3.53
C HIS A 13 -75.52 -3.56 -3.28
N ASN A 14 -75.23 -3.94 -2.02
CA ASN A 14 -75.90 -4.98 -1.16
C ASN A 14 -75.72 -6.44 -1.65
N SER A 15 -75.48 -7.49 -0.86
CA SER A 15 -75.31 -7.73 0.59
C SER A 15 -74.81 -9.19 0.79
N SER A 16 -74.29 -9.48 1.98
CA SER A 16 -73.58 -10.70 2.42
C SER A 16 -74.45 -11.90 2.87
N THR A 17 -73.78 -13.08 2.99
CA THR A 17 -73.92 -14.16 4.03
C THR A 17 -75.09 -15.21 3.95
N PRO A 18 -75.03 -16.40 4.62
CA PRO A 18 -74.03 -17.50 4.58
C PRO A 18 -74.61 -18.97 4.70
N LEU A 19 -73.69 -19.96 4.77
CA LEU A 19 -73.69 -21.17 5.65
C LEU A 19 -74.39 -22.48 5.22
N LEU A 20 -73.62 -23.54 4.90
CA LEU A 20 -73.46 -24.84 5.63
C LEU A 20 -72.69 -25.86 4.75
N ALA A 21 -71.69 -26.56 5.32
CA ALA A 21 -70.93 -27.67 4.71
C ALA A 21 -71.57 -29.05 5.09
N PRO A 22 -71.13 -30.23 4.58
CA PRO A 22 -69.83 -30.81 4.96
C PRO A 22 -69.12 -31.78 3.95
N GLU A 23 -67.89 -32.15 4.34
CA GLU A 23 -67.15 -33.42 4.12
C GLU A 23 -66.53 -33.82 2.76
N GLY A 24 -65.23 -34.18 2.84
CA GLY A 24 -64.48 -34.89 1.80
C GLY A 24 -62.96 -34.62 1.79
N THR A 25 -62.22 -35.05 2.81
CA THR A 25 -60.74 -35.30 2.80
C THR A 25 -60.51 -36.83 2.68
N PRO A 26 -59.29 -37.40 2.44
CA PRO A 26 -57.95 -36.83 2.62
C PRO A 26 -56.91 -37.17 1.52
N ASP A 27 -55.75 -36.51 1.55
CA ASP A 27 -54.41 -37.16 1.48
C ASP A 27 -53.29 -36.10 1.60
N THR A 28 -52.64 -36.02 2.77
CA THR A 28 -51.26 -36.50 3.07
C THR A 28 -50.16 -35.72 2.33
N SER A 29 -49.59 -34.70 2.99
CA SER A 29 -48.22 -34.72 3.55
C SER A 29 -47.21 -35.58 2.79
N SER A 30 -46.17 -34.95 2.23
CA SER A 30 -44.79 -35.06 2.74
C SER A 30 -43.78 -34.53 1.72
N GLN A 31 -42.83 -33.76 2.25
CA GLN A 31 -41.50 -33.66 1.68
C GLN A 31 -40.95 -35.06 1.46
N ASP A 32 -40.47 -35.38 0.26
CA ASP A 32 -39.11 -35.89 0.03
C ASP A 32 -38.91 -36.34 -1.42
N ALA A 33 -37.65 -36.22 -1.84
CA ALA A 33 -37.06 -36.70 -3.09
C ALA A 33 -37.27 -35.84 -4.35
N ALA A 34 -36.27 -35.53 -5.16
CA ALA A 34 -34.83 -35.73 -5.07
C ALA A 34 -34.20 -34.98 -6.27
N LYS A 35 -33.00 -34.45 -6.06
CA LYS A 35 -31.93 -34.30 -7.08
C LYS A 35 -32.24 -33.49 -8.35
N LYS A 36 -31.75 -32.25 -8.36
CA LYS A 36 -30.90 -31.76 -9.48
C LYS A 36 -30.01 -30.60 -9.02
N ARG A 37 -28.98 -30.98 -8.26
CA ARG A 37 -27.81 -30.15 -7.94
C ARG A 37 -27.03 -29.95 -9.25
N LYS A 38 -27.26 -28.85 -9.97
CA LYS A 38 -26.49 -28.50 -11.18
C LYS A 38 -25.12 -27.98 -10.74
N ARG A 39 -24.20 -28.90 -10.43
CA ARG A 39 -22.77 -28.62 -10.32
C ARG A 39 -22.28 -28.15 -11.68
N ARG A 40 -22.17 -26.84 -11.89
CA ARG A 40 -21.34 -26.31 -12.97
C ARG A 40 -19.89 -26.52 -12.53
N ARG A 41 -19.26 -27.58 -13.06
CA ARG A 41 -17.81 -27.69 -13.12
C ARG A 41 -17.33 -26.51 -13.97
N ILE A 42 -16.66 -25.55 -13.34
CA ILE A 42 -15.83 -24.59 -14.07
C ILE A 42 -14.57 -25.39 -14.42
N GLU A 43 -14.44 -25.76 -15.68
CA GLU A 43 -13.18 -26.28 -16.19
C GLU A 43 -12.16 -25.13 -16.19
N LEU A 44 -11.11 -25.27 -15.39
CA LEU A 44 -9.91 -24.44 -15.51
C LEU A 44 -9.30 -24.73 -16.89
N ALA A 45 -9.52 -23.83 -17.84
CA ALA A 45 -8.66 -23.74 -19.00
C ALA A 45 -7.29 -23.25 -18.51
N VAL A 46 -6.34 -24.18 -18.44
CA VAL A 46 -4.91 -23.89 -18.24
C VAL A 46 -4.42 -23.21 -19.52
N GLY A 47 -4.54 -21.89 -19.56
CA GLY A 47 -3.93 -21.03 -20.57
C GLY A 47 -2.47 -20.79 -20.20
N ALA A 48 -1.57 -21.17 -21.09
CA ALA A 48 -0.12 -21.07 -20.94
C ALA A 48 0.31 -19.63 -20.55
N VAL A 49 0.96 -19.51 -19.39
CA VAL A 49 1.69 -18.30 -18.99
C VAL A 49 2.98 -18.27 -19.80
N ALA A 50 3.05 -17.37 -20.77
CA ALA A 50 4.32 -16.98 -21.36
C ALA A 50 5.14 -16.26 -20.26
N LEU A 51 6.06 -16.99 -19.63
CA LEU A 51 7.10 -16.44 -18.76
C LEU A 51 8.04 -15.58 -19.62
N ALA A 52 7.70 -14.31 -19.79
CA ALA A 52 8.70 -13.30 -20.12
C ALA A 52 9.57 -13.11 -18.87
N GLY A 53 10.68 -13.84 -18.84
CA GLY A 53 11.71 -13.69 -17.82
C GLY A 53 12.32 -12.29 -17.89
N VAL A 54 11.75 -11.35 -17.13
CA VAL A 54 12.47 -10.13 -16.75
C VAL A 54 13.50 -10.57 -15.73
N LEU A 55 14.74 -10.63 -16.18
CA LEU A 55 15.92 -10.90 -15.35
C LEU A 55 15.97 -9.85 -14.24
N TYR A 56 15.43 -10.17 -13.07
CA TYR A 56 15.56 -9.34 -11.88
C TYR A 56 17.00 -9.47 -11.40
N LEU A 57 17.87 -8.61 -11.92
CA LEU A 57 19.23 -8.49 -11.41
C LEU A 57 19.12 -8.04 -9.95
N PRO A 58 19.64 -8.81 -8.98
CA PRO A 58 19.70 -8.36 -7.62
C PRO A 58 20.52 -7.07 -7.61
N PHE A 59 19.90 -6.02 -7.09
CA PHE A 59 20.51 -4.73 -6.82
C PHE A 59 21.88 -4.96 -6.17
N SER A 60 22.95 -4.74 -6.93
CA SER A 60 24.29 -4.74 -6.36
C SER A 60 24.35 -3.60 -5.35
N PRO A 61 24.75 -3.85 -4.08
CA PRO A 61 24.98 -2.79 -3.13
C PRO A 61 26.34 -2.17 -3.43
N LEU A 62 26.45 -1.44 -4.54
CA LEU A 62 27.68 -0.75 -4.95
C LEU A 62 27.47 0.75 -4.95
N PHE A 63 26.84 1.25 -3.90
CA PHE A 63 27.23 2.51 -3.24
C PHE A 63 27.02 2.31 -1.74
N SER A 64 27.93 1.54 -1.15
CA SER A 64 28.21 1.63 0.27
C SER A 64 28.72 3.04 0.52
N PHE A 65 27.93 3.90 1.15
CA PHE A 65 28.51 4.91 2.02
C PHE A 65 29.08 4.14 3.20
N TYR A 66 30.31 3.66 3.01
CA TYR A 66 31.13 3.08 4.05
C TYR A 66 31.46 4.22 5.02
N ASP A 67 30.76 4.24 6.14
CA ASP A 67 31.09 5.06 7.30
C ASP A 67 32.29 4.42 7.99
N SER A 68 33.48 5.02 7.80
CA SER A 68 34.77 4.51 8.29
C SER A 68 34.98 4.65 9.81
N SER A 69 33.93 4.79 10.63
CA SER A 69 34.08 5.08 12.06
C SER A 69 34.07 3.86 13.00
N GLU A 70 33.82 2.64 12.52
CA GLU A 70 33.81 1.43 13.39
C GLU A 70 34.91 0.42 13.06
N ALA A 71 36.16 0.88 13.06
CA ALA A 71 37.31 -0.02 13.03
C ALA A 71 38.37 0.35 14.07
N ARG A 72 37.97 0.62 15.32
CA ARG A 72 38.87 0.49 16.47
C ARG A 72 38.08 0.10 17.70
N LEU A 73 38.20 -1.15 18.12
CA LEU A 73 38.38 -1.53 19.54
C LEU A 73 38.79 -3.02 19.62
N SER A 74 39.95 -3.23 20.25
CA SER A 74 40.47 -4.48 20.84
C SER A 74 40.90 -5.59 19.87
N SER A 75 42.19 -5.85 19.68
CA SER A 75 43.06 -6.46 20.71
C SER A 75 44.56 -6.36 20.33
N ALA A 76 45.39 -6.36 21.37
CA ALA A 76 46.86 -6.27 21.40
C ALA A 76 47.54 -7.37 20.53
N ASP A 77 48.79 -7.29 20.08
CA ASP A 77 50.00 -7.05 20.89
C ASP A 77 51.26 -6.85 19.99
N THR A 78 52.31 -6.26 20.58
CA THR A 78 53.74 -6.35 20.24
C THR A 78 54.40 -5.41 19.19
N ALA A 79 55.33 -4.61 19.74
CA ALA A 79 56.61 -4.07 19.22
C ALA A 79 56.64 -2.76 18.39
N ALA A 80 57.08 -1.70 19.10
CA ALA A 80 57.73 -0.48 18.60
C ALA A 80 59.24 -0.74 18.31
N PRO A 81 60.05 0.17 17.70
CA PRO A 81 60.14 1.60 18.08
C PRO A 81 60.37 2.66 16.97
N ALA A 82 60.10 3.93 17.38
CA ALA A 82 60.78 5.20 17.03
C ALA A 82 60.75 5.71 15.56
N ALA A 83 60.60 6.99 15.23
CA ALA A 83 60.38 8.27 15.94
C ALA A 83 60.02 9.34 14.88
N ALA A 84 59.22 10.35 15.26
CA ALA A 84 59.39 11.79 14.94
C ALA A 84 58.06 12.55 15.08
N SER A 85 58.10 13.62 15.88
CA SER A 85 57.00 14.45 16.36
C SER A 85 56.65 15.60 15.40
N ALA A 86 55.36 15.97 15.31
CA ALA A 86 54.89 17.34 15.04
C ALA A 86 53.40 17.50 15.47
N PRO A 87 52.95 18.73 15.84
CA PRO A 87 51.85 18.91 16.78
C PRO A 87 50.46 19.07 16.16
N SER A 88 49.48 18.91 17.05
CA SER A 88 48.03 18.85 16.91
C SER A 88 47.38 20.17 16.47
N THR A 89 46.52 20.09 15.47
CA THR A 89 45.35 20.98 15.31
C THR A 89 44.11 20.12 15.09
N SER A 90 43.51 19.65 16.18
CA SER A 90 42.22 18.97 16.15
C SER A 90 41.11 20.02 16.30
N SER A 91 40.59 20.49 15.17
CA SER A 91 39.25 21.07 15.12
C SER A 91 38.24 19.93 15.31
N PRO A 92 37.24 20.05 16.21
CA PRO A 92 36.13 19.10 16.20
C PRO A 92 35.23 19.48 15.02
N LEU A 93 35.41 18.82 13.87
CA LEU A 93 34.31 18.77 12.91
C LEU A 93 33.19 17.99 13.58
N ALA A 94 32.16 18.72 13.99
CA ALA A 94 30.90 18.20 14.45
C ALA A 94 30.46 17.09 13.50
N SER A 95 30.42 15.86 14.01
CA SER A 95 29.73 14.76 13.35
C SER A 95 28.25 15.12 13.36
N SER A 96 27.78 15.71 12.28
CA SER A 96 26.36 15.90 12.01
C SER A 96 25.76 14.52 11.74
N SER A 97 25.49 13.74 12.78
CA SER A 97 24.59 12.61 12.71
C SER A 97 23.18 13.19 12.50
N SER A 98 22.86 13.59 11.27
CA SER A 98 21.49 13.88 10.89
C SER A 98 20.74 12.54 10.88
N THR A 99 20.14 12.17 12.00
CA THR A 99 19.05 11.20 12.00
C THR A 99 17.91 11.86 11.22
N GLN A 100 17.91 11.68 9.90
CA GLN A 100 16.88 12.23 9.02
C GLN A 100 15.56 11.57 9.44
N GLY A 101 14.64 12.37 9.99
CA GLY A 101 13.31 11.91 10.39
C GLY A 101 12.45 11.48 9.20
N PRO A 102 11.19 11.10 9.44
CA PRO A 102 10.24 10.81 8.38
C PRO A 102 10.14 11.96 7.38
N LYS A 103 10.11 11.61 6.09
CA LYS A 103 10.05 12.55 4.96
C LYS A 103 8.62 12.84 4.50
N ILE A 104 7.69 12.03 4.98
CA ILE A 104 6.25 12.16 4.74
C ILE A 104 5.56 12.60 6.04
N LEU A 105 4.59 13.50 5.92
CA LEU A 105 3.88 14.09 7.04
C LEU A 105 2.52 13.40 7.22
N ARG A 106 2.02 13.37 8.46
CA ARG A 106 0.66 12.87 8.72
C ARG A 106 -0.33 13.80 8.01
N PRO A 107 -1.19 13.28 7.12
CA PRO A 107 -2.17 14.10 6.44
C PRO A 107 -3.32 14.48 7.38
N SER A 108 -3.94 15.62 7.11
CA SER A 108 -5.20 16.02 7.73
C SER A 108 -6.37 15.33 7.03
N VAL A 109 -7.46 15.11 7.77
CA VAL A 109 -8.75 14.69 7.18
C VAL A 109 -9.37 15.91 6.49
N THR A 110 -9.49 15.85 5.17
CA THR A 110 -10.06 16.92 4.33
C THR A 110 -11.51 16.63 3.94
N ALA A 111 -11.89 15.36 3.84
CA ALA A 111 -13.23 14.92 3.44
C ALA A 111 -13.86 14.01 4.52
N PRO A 112 -14.28 14.56 5.68
CA PRO A 112 -14.77 13.76 6.80
C PRO A 112 -16.04 12.96 6.48
N ASP A 113 -16.86 13.45 5.54
CA ASP A 113 -18.17 12.91 5.18
C ASP A 113 -18.18 12.16 3.84
N ALA A 114 -16.99 11.89 3.26
CA ALA A 114 -16.88 11.15 2.01
C ALA A 114 -17.50 9.74 2.13
N ASN A 115 -18.12 9.26 1.04
CA ASN A 115 -18.46 7.86 0.95
C ASN A 115 -17.18 7.02 0.95
N THR A 116 -17.12 6.03 1.82
CA THR A 116 -15.95 5.16 2.00
C THR A 116 -16.28 3.68 1.92
N ILE A 117 -17.51 3.37 1.49
CA ILE A 117 -17.99 2.02 1.23
C ILE A 117 -18.16 1.89 -0.27
N PHE A 118 -17.46 0.93 -0.85
CA PHE A 118 -17.45 0.68 -2.30
C PHE A 118 -17.85 -0.76 -2.58
N ALA A 119 -18.33 -1.05 -3.78
CA ALA A 119 -18.73 -2.40 -4.17
C ALA A 119 -17.55 -3.40 -4.10
N ASP A 120 -16.35 -2.94 -4.42
CA ASP A 120 -15.09 -3.70 -4.36
C ASP A 120 -14.34 -3.57 -3.02
N ALA A 121 -14.90 -2.83 -2.07
CA ALA A 121 -14.37 -2.68 -0.72
C ALA A 121 -15.50 -2.44 0.30
N PRO A 122 -16.31 -3.48 0.60
CA PRO A 122 -17.34 -3.41 1.63
C PRO A 122 -16.73 -3.23 3.04
N GLU A 123 -17.56 -2.91 4.03
CA GLU A 123 -17.09 -2.62 5.41
C GLU A 123 -16.31 -3.78 6.07
N ASP A 124 -16.60 -5.02 5.68
CA ASP A 124 -15.94 -6.23 6.16
C ASP A 124 -14.67 -6.60 5.37
N SER A 125 -14.30 -5.80 4.35
CA SER A 125 -13.06 -5.97 3.60
C SER A 125 -11.84 -5.79 4.50
N ALA A 126 -10.82 -6.62 4.28
CA ALA A 126 -9.52 -6.50 4.94
C ALA A 126 -8.83 -5.15 4.68
N TYR A 127 -9.22 -4.40 3.65
CA TYR A 127 -8.66 -3.09 3.32
C TYR A 127 -9.53 -1.90 3.75
N TYR A 128 -10.73 -2.13 4.30
CA TYR A 128 -11.72 -1.08 4.55
C TYR A 128 -11.17 0.09 5.36
N ALA A 129 -10.51 -0.16 6.50
CA ALA A 129 -9.97 0.92 7.34
C ALA A 129 -8.91 1.76 6.61
N GLY A 130 -8.10 1.11 5.77
CA GLY A 130 -7.10 1.77 4.93
C GLY A 130 -7.71 2.64 3.85
N ILE A 131 -8.68 2.10 3.12
CA ILE A 131 -9.41 2.79 2.07
C ILE A 131 -10.18 3.98 2.63
N ARG A 132 -10.90 3.78 3.74
CA ARG A 132 -11.60 4.85 4.46
C ARG A 132 -10.66 5.97 4.88
N TRP A 133 -9.49 5.63 5.42
CA TRP A 133 -8.47 6.62 5.75
C TRP A 133 -8.01 7.38 4.49
N ALA A 134 -7.61 6.66 3.44
CA ALA A 134 -7.03 7.25 2.24
C ALA A 134 -7.99 8.19 1.50
N VAL A 135 -9.29 7.86 1.47
CA VAL A 135 -10.33 8.71 0.88
C VAL A 135 -10.57 9.96 1.72
N ARG A 136 -10.69 9.82 3.05
CA ARG A 136 -10.97 10.95 3.95
C ARG A 136 -9.80 11.94 4.04
N THR A 137 -8.58 11.49 3.77
CA THR A 137 -7.38 12.33 3.68
C THR A 137 -7.00 12.71 2.26
N GLU A 138 -7.84 12.34 1.26
CA GLU A 138 -7.61 12.55 -0.18
C GLU A 138 -6.22 12.09 -0.66
N THR A 139 -5.64 11.12 0.05
CA THR A 139 -4.34 10.53 -0.30
C THR A 139 -4.49 9.53 -1.44
N MET A 140 -5.64 8.87 -1.52
CA MET A 140 -6.09 8.13 -2.70
C MET A 140 -7.55 8.47 -2.97
N LEU A 141 -7.87 8.74 -4.24
CA LEU A 141 -9.24 8.96 -4.69
C LEU A 141 -9.80 7.67 -5.29
N PRO A 142 -11.11 7.39 -5.13
CA PRO A 142 -11.75 6.27 -5.80
C PRO A 142 -11.72 6.43 -7.33
N VAL A 143 -11.85 5.32 -8.06
CA VAL A 143 -11.79 5.32 -9.54
C VAL A 143 -13.16 5.63 -10.16
N SER A 144 -14.25 5.43 -9.41
CA SER A 144 -15.61 5.83 -9.76
C SER A 144 -16.40 6.15 -8.48
N GLU A 145 -17.68 6.52 -8.63
CA GLU A 145 -18.57 6.77 -7.48
C GLU A 145 -18.79 5.52 -6.60
N ASP A 146 -18.72 4.32 -7.20
CA ASP A 146 -19.05 3.04 -6.59
C ASP A 146 -17.87 2.06 -6.46
N HIS A 147 -16.70 2.37 -7.02
CA HIS A 147 -15.49 1.54 -6.96
C HIS A 147 -14.26 2.32 -6.50
N PHE A 148 -13.48 1.72 -5.61
CA PHE A 148 -12.19 2.26 -5.19
C PHE A 148 -11.03 1.81 -6.11
N GLY A 149 -11.18 0.66 -6.77
CA GLY A 149 -10.11 -0.05 -7.46
C GLY A 149 -9.25 -0.85 -6.48
N ALA A 150 -9.86 -1.48 -5.46
CA ALA A 150 -9.14 -2.04 -4.32
C ALA A 150 -8.08 -3.08 -4.71
N GLU A 151 -8.32 -3.84 -5.77
CA GLU A 151 -7.40 -4.86 -6.30
C GLU A 151 -6.53 -4.37 -7.47
N ASP A 152 -6.72 -3.13 -7.94
CA ASP A 152 -5.92 -2.64 -9.05
C ASP A 152 -4.46 -2.47 -8.61
N PRO A 153 -3.49 -2.81 -9.49
CA PRO A 153 -2.08 -2.69 -9.18
C PRO A 153 -1.67 -1.22 -9.03
N VAL A 154 -0.76 -0.95 -8.10
CA VAL A 154 -0.17 0.39 -7.94
C VAL A 154 1.15 0.46 -8.69
N THR A 155 1.32 1.54 -9.47
CA THR A 155 2.58 1.83 -10.14
C THR A 155 3.56 2.53 -9.21
N ARG A 156 4.84 2.48 -9.56
CA ARG A 156 5.88 3.20 -8.85
C ARG A 156 5.61 4.70 -8.84
N GLY A 157 5.23 5.26 -9.99
CA GLY A 157 4.92 6.68 -10.14
C GLY A 157 3.83 7.12 -9.17
N GLU A 158 2.73 6.37 -9.10
CA GLU A 158 1.61 6.65 -8.19
C GLU A 158 2.03 6.70 -6.72
N LEU A 159 2.82 5.73 -6.25
CA LEU A 159 3.27 5.69 -4.86
C LEU A 159 4.24 6.85 -4.55
N ILE A 160 5.14 7.19 -5.47
CA ILE A 160 6.08 8.30 -5.27
C ILE A 160 5.35 9.64 -5.28
N SER A 161 4.42 9.86 -6.20
CA SER A 161 3.59 11.05 -6.23
C SER A 161 2.75 11.20 -4.96
N MET A 162 2.22 10.09 -4.42
CA MET A 162 1.57 10.09 -3.10
C MET A 162 2.53 10.56 -2.00
N PHE A 163 3.73 9.98 -1.91
CA PHE A 163 4.71 10.39 -0.90
C PHE A 163 5.08 11.86 -1.01
N TYR A 164 5.26 12.37 -2.24
CA TYR A 164 5.55 13.77 -2.47
C TYR A 164 4.43 14.69 -1.98
N LYS A 165 3.17 14.35 -2.26
CA LYS A 165 2.01 15.07 -1.72
C LYS A 165 1.97 15.03 -0.19
N LEU A 166 2.24 13.87 0.41
CA LEU A 166 2.33 13.71 1.86
C LEU A 166 3.51 14.47 2.48
N ALA A 167 4.57 14.73 1.72
CA ALA A 167 5.68 15.59 2.13
C ALA A 167 5.34 17.10 2.06
N GLY A 168 4.13 17.45 1.60
CA GLY A 168 3.69 18.83 1.41
C GLY A 168 4.12 19.43 0.07
N SER A 169 4.46 18.59 -0.92
CA SER A 169 4.92 19.01 -2.25
C SER A 169 6.07 20.05 -2.18
N PRO A 170 7.18 19.74 -1.48
CA PRO A 170 8.27 20.66 -1.27
C PRO A 170 8.92 21.08 -2.60
N SER A 171 9.43 22.31 -2.69
CA SER A 171 10.16 22.78 -3.86
C SER A 171 11.39 21.89 -4.14
N VAL A 172 11.62 21.62 -5.43
CA VAL A 172 12.65 20.71 -5.90
C VAL A 172 13.69 21.46 -6.70
N THR A 173 14.96 21.09 -6.54
CA THR A 173 16.03 21.65 -7.40
C THR A 173 16.06 20.92 -8.73
N HIS A 174 15.88 21.65 -9.84
CA HIS A 174 15.89 21.05 -11.17
C HIS A 174 17.33 20.98 -11.69
N PRO A 175 17.81 19.80 -12.14
CA PRO A 175 19.06 19.72 -12.88
C PRO A 175 18.92 20.36 -14.27
N GLU A 176 20.04 20.64 -14.93
CA GLU A 176 20.06 21.17 -16.31
C GLU A 176 19.40 20.22 -17.32
N HIS A 177 19.49 18.91 -17.05
CA HIS A 177 18.84 17.85 -17.84
C HIS A 177 18.20 16.83 -16.91
N SER A 178 17.02 16.33 -17.29
CA SER A 178 16.38 15.22 -16.60
C SER A 178 17.34 14.04 -16.37
N PRO A 179 17.41 13.51 -15.13
CA PRO A 179 18.21 12.33 -14.83
C PRO A 179 17.54 11.04 -15.31
N TYR A 180 16.33 11.13 -15.87
CA TYR A 180 15.51 10.00 -16.30
C TYR A 180 15.19 10.09 -17.79
N ALA A 181 15.67 9.11 -18.55
CA ALA A 181 15.50 9.10 -20.01
C ALA A 181 14.06 8.81 -20.47
N ASP A 182 13.18 8.36 -19.57
CA ASP A 182 11.80 7.97 -19.83
C ASP A 182 10.76 8.89 -19.15
N VAL A 183 11.20 10.02 -18.58
CA VAL A 183 10.31 11.02 -17.97
C VAL A 183 10.59 12.37 -18.60
N ASP A 184 9.55 12.94 -19.22
CA ASP A 184 9.58 14.29 -19.77
C ASP A 184 9.50 15.34 -18.65
N GLU A 185 10.18 16.47 -18.80
CA GLU A 185 10.19 17.54 -17.80
C GLU A 185 8.82 18.24 -17.65
N SER A 186 7.93 18.08 -18.64
CA SER A 186 6.53 18.54 -18.60
C SER A 186 5.58 17.55 -17.91
N ASP A 187 6.05 16.37 -17.49
CA ASP A 187 5.25 15.41 -16.72
C ASP A 187 4.80 16.06 -15.39
N PRO A 188 3.50 16.05 -15.05
CA PRO A 188 2.99 16.66 -13.83
C PRO A 188 3.57 16.06 -12.54
N ASN A 189 4.18 14.87 -12.59
CA ASN A 189 4.83 14.19 -11.48
C ASN A 189 6.36 14.31 -11.51
N TYR A 190 6.95 15.04 -12.47
CA TYR A 190 8.40 15.14 -12.61
C TYR A 190 9.08 15.61 -11.31
N ASP A 191 8.53 16.64 -10.66
CA ASP A 191 9.01 17.15 -9.36
C ASP A 191 8.99 16.05 -8.28
N ALA A 192 7.93 15.23 -8.23
CA ALA A 192 7.85 14.14 -7.27
C ALA A 192 8.99 13.12 -7.46
N TYR A 193 9.37 12.85 -8.70
CA TYR A 193 10.42 11.89 -9.03
C TYR A 193 11.83 12.45 -8.75
N LEU A 194 12.03 13.74 -8.99
CA LEU A 194 13.24 14.45 -8.62
C LEU A 194 13.38 14.56 -7.09
N TRP A 195 12.32 14.91 -6.38
CA TRP A 195 12.28 14.93 -4.92
C TRP A 195 12.65 13.57 -4.33
N ALA A 196 12.01 12.50 -4.80
CA ALA A 196 12.28 11.15 -4.31
C ALA A 196 13.74 10.72 -4.53
N ARG A 197 14.39 11.24 -5.59
CA ARG A 197 15.83 11.06 -5.85
C ARG A 197 16.69 11.82 -4.86
N GLN A 198 16.42 13.12 -4.68
CA GLN A 198 17.16 13.99 -3.76
C GLN A 198 17.07 13.49 -2.31
N GLU A 199 15.88 13.01 -1.95
CA GLU A 199 15.61 12.40 -0.66
C GLU A 199 16.06 10.94 -0.55
N ARG A 200 16.70 10.37 -1.57
CA ARG A 200 17.21 8.98 -1.55
C ARG A 200 16.11 7.93 -1.23
N ILE A 201 14.85 8.25 -1.53
CA ILE A 201 13.74 7.29 -1.50
C ILE A 201 13.92 6.31 -2.66
N THR A 202 14.29 6.82 -3.83
CA THR A 202 14.61 5.99 -4.98
C THR A 202 15.43 6.73 -6.03
N SER A 203 16.31 6.03 -6.75
CA SER A 203 17.22 6.62 -7.75
C SER A 203 16.89 6.29 -9.21
N GLY A 204 15.80 5.55 -9.46
CA GLY A 204 15.56 4.92 -10.77
C GLY A 204 16.27 3.57 -10.91
N TRP A 205 16.33 3.06 -12.13
CA TRP A 205 17.00 1.81 -12.50
C TRP A 205 18.38 2.08 -13.06
N VAL A 206 19.19 1.03 -13.12
CA VAL A 206 20.56 1.09 -13.64
C VAL A 206 20.65 1.45 -15.13
N ASP A 207 19.53 1.37 -15.85
CA ASP A 207 19.39 1.77 -17.25
C ASP A 207 19.17 3.29 -17.42
N GLY A 208 19.19 4.07 -16.33
CA GLY A 208 18.98 5.51 -16.36
C GLY A 208 17.51 5.93 -16.49
N LYS A 209 16.58 5.01 -16.25
CA LYS A 209 15.13 5.27 -16.33
C LYS A 209 14.47 5.28 -14.95
N PHE A 210 13.36 6.00 -14.83
CA PHE A 210 12.55 6.01 -13.62
C PHE A 210 11.54 4.86 -13.57
N HIS A 211 11.03 4.40 -14.72
CA HIS A 211 9.98 3.39 -14.84
C HIS A 211 8.73 3.72 -14.01
N ALA A 212 8.12 4.88 -14.27
CA ALA A 212 6.93 5.35 -13.55
C ALA A 212 5.78 4.31 -13.59
N GLU A 213 5.55 3.71 -14.75
CA GLU A 213 4.47 2.73 -14.99
C GLU A 213 4.76 1.32 -14.47
N ALA A 214 5.95 1.07 -13.91
CA ALA A 214 6.28 -0.23 -13.37
C ALA A 214 5.40 -0.55 -12.15
N ARG A 215 4.67 -1.67 -12.23
CA ARG A 215 3.85 -2.18 -11.12
C ARG A 215 4.74 -2.59 -9.94
N LEU A 216 4.34 -2.18 -8.75
CA LEU A 216 5.07 -2.49 -7.53
C LEU A 216 4.72 -3.90 -7.04
N SER A 217 5.73 -4.58 -6.49
CA SER A 217 5.53 -5.73 -5.61
C SER A 217 5.35 -5.29 -4.15
N ASN A 218 4.78 -6.16 -3.31
CA ASN A 218 4.67 -5.95 -1.86
C ASN A 218 6.02 -5.56 -1.22
N ALA A 219 7.10 -6.25 -1.60
CA ALA A 219 8.44 -5.96 -1.08
C ALA A 219 8.95 -4.57 -1.52
N SER A 220 8.71 -4.19 -2.78
CA SER A 220 9.13 -2.89 -3.28
C SER A 220 8.35 -1.72 -2.65
N ALA A 221 7.06 -1.89 -2.39
CA ALA A 221 6.25 -0.89 -1.69
C ALA A 221 6.75 -0.66 -0.25
N ALA A 222 7.01 -1.75 0.48
CA ALA A 222 7.59 -1.69 1.82
C ALA A 222 8.99 -1.02 1.81
N ALA A 223 9.80 -1.31 0.78
CA ALA A 223 11.13 -0.72 0.66
C ALA A 223 11.11 0.79 0.40
N LEU A 224 10.17 1.27 -0.43
CA LEU A 224 9.98 2.69 -0.68
C LEU A 224 9.48 3.40 0.58
N LEU A 225 8.49 2.82 1.29
CA LEU A 225 7.99 3.39 2.54
C LEU A 225 9.06 3.43 3.63
N TYR A 226 9.88 2.40 3.77
CA TYR A 226 11.01 2.40 4.71
C TYR A 226 11.98 3.57 4.49
N ARG A 227 12.27 3.89 3.22
CA ARG A 227 13.15 5.02 2.89
C ARG A 227 12.47 6.36 3.08
N ALA A 228 11.16 6.45 2.80
CA ALA A 228 10.35 7.61 3.12
C ALA A 228 10.26 7.85 4.64
N ASP A 229 10.35 6.79 5.47
CA ASP A 229 10.46 6.87 6.94
C ASP A 229 11.87 7.25 7.44
N GLY A 230 12.79 7.62 6.55
CA GLY A 230 14.15 8.03 6.90
C GLY A 230 15.16 6.87 6.96
N ALA A 231 14.78 5.66 6.56
CA ALA A 231 15.67 4.50 6.43
C ALA A 231 16.48 4.18 7.72
N GLN A 232 15.84 4.31 8.89
CA GLN A 232 16.52 4.09 10.16
C GLN A 232 17.10 2.67 10.26
N LYS A 233 18.35 2.57 10.74
CA LYS A 233 19.02 1.28 10.93
C LYS A 233 18.24 0.45 11.95
N ILE A 234 17.73 -0.71 11.51
CA ILE A 234 17.16 -1.72 12.41
C ILE A 234 18.13 -2.87 12.65
N GLN A 235 18.16 -3.34 13.89
CA GLN A 235 18.95 -4.51 14.30
C GLN A 235 18.33 -5.79 13.74
N MET A 236 19.10 -6.58 13.00
CA MET A 236 18.64 -7.86 12.48
C MET A 236 18.92 -8.96 13.48
N SER A 237 18.01 -9.14 14.43
CA SER A 237 18.01 -10.24 15.38
C SER A 237 16.83 -11.18 15.15
N GLY A 238 17.05 -12.48 15.39
CA GLY A 238 16.02 -13.51 15.30
C GLY A 238 15.74 -14.01 13.89
N SER A 239 14.80 -14.93 13.80
CA SER A 239 14.29 -15.49 12.54
C SER A 239 13.35 -14.50 11.84
N SER A 240 13.15 -14.71 10.53
CA SER A 240 12.15 -13.97 9.76
C SER A 240 10.76 -14.07 10.43
N PRO A 241 10.00 -12.97 10.50
CA PRO A 241 8.63 -13.01 11.00
C PRO A 241 7.65 -13.69 10.04
N PHE A 242 8.06 -13.98 8.79
CA PHE A 242 7.21 -14.57 7.76
C PHE A 242 7.75 -15.91 7.28
N SER A 243 6.83 -16.81 6.90
CA SER A 243 7.16 -18.18 6.45
C SER A 243 7.82 -18.23 5.07
N ASP A 244 7.59 -17.23 4.23
CA ASP A 244 8.03 -17.15 2.83
C ASP A 244 9.14 -16.09 2.59
N VAL A 245 9.70 -15.53 3.67
CA VAL A 245 10.74 -14.51 3.61
C VAL A 245 11.99 -15.02 4.32
N SER A 246 13.13 -14.94 3.64
CA SER A 246 14.45 -15.30 4.17
C SER A 246 15.44 -14.16 3.98
N SER A 247 16.65 -14.28 4.54
CA SER A 247 17.71 -13.29 4.36
C SER A 247 18.14 -13.11 2.89
N ALA A 248 17.85 -14.08 2.02
CA ALA A 248 18.10 -13.99 0.59
C ALA A 248 16.96 -13.28 -0.19
N THR A 249 15.80 -13.06 0.44
CA THR A 249 14.66 -12.39 -0.20
C THR A 249 15.01 -10.91 -0.46
N PRO A 250 14.80 -10.40 -1.69
CA PRO A 250 14.95 -8.98 -1.97
C PRO A 250 14.19 -8.11 -0.97
N PHE A 251 14.84 -7.05 -0.50
CA PHE A 251 14.29 -6.15 0.52
C PHE A 251 13.97 -6.80 1.88
N TYR A 252 14.60 -7.94 2.22
CA TYR A 252 14.42 -8.61 3.52
C TYR A 252 14.41 -7.64 4.71
N ARG A 253 15.37 -6.71 4.75
CA ARG A 253 15.48 -5.71 5.82
C ARG A 253 14.22 -4.85 5.94
N GLN A 254 13.72 -4.35 4.82
CA GLN A 254 12.58 -3.45 4.77
C GLN A 254 11.28 -4.19 5.08
N ILE A 255 11.18 -5.45 4.67
CA ILE A 255 10.06 -6.34 5.02
C ILE A 255 10.03 -6.58 6.55
N VAL A 256 11.18 -6.91 7.15
CA VAL A 256 11.28 -7.08 8.61
C VAL A 256 10.99 -5.78 9.36
N TRP A 257 11.47 -4.64 8.87
CA TRP A 257 11.11 -3.32 9.42
C TRP A 257 9.60 -3.08 9.37
N ALA A 258 8.96 -3.36 8.23
CA ALA A 258 7.53 -3.13 8.03
C ALA A 258 6.70 -3.98 9.01
N SER A 259 7.10 -5.23 9.22
CA SER A 259 6.51 -6.12 10.22
C SER A 259 6.63 -5.55 11.63
N ARG A 260 7.84 -5.15 12.06
CA ARG A 260 8.11 -4.65 13.41
C ARG A 260 7.43 -3.31 13.70
N ARG A 261 7.29 -2.45 12.69
CA ARG A 261 6.56 -1.19 12.79
C ARG A 261 5.04 -1.39 12.76
N GLY A 262 4.56 -2.59 12.44
CA GLY A 262 3.13 -2.89 12.35
C GLY A 262 2.47 -2.27 11.10
N VAL A 263 3.24 -2.04 10.03
CA VAL A 263 2.77 -1.41 8.78
C VAL A 263 2.59 -2.41 7.64
N SER A 264 3.03 -3.66 7.81
CA SER A 264 2.74 -4.72 6.84
C SER A 264 1.34 -5.29 7.05
N THR A 265 0.56 -5.39 5.98
CA THR A 265 -0.55 -6.33 5.92
C THR A 265 0.02 -7.71 5.58
N VAL A 266 -0.40 -8.74 6.30
CA VAL A 266 -0.07 -10.15 6.01
C VAL A 266 -1.30 -10.84 5.46
N SER A 267 -1.06 -11.76 4.52
CA SER A 267 -2.08 -12.70 4.05
C SER A 267 -2.33 -13.76 5.15
N GLU A 268 -3.46 -14.46 5.09
CA GLU A 268 -3.75 -15.56 6.01
C GLU A 268 -2.58 -16.59 6.00
N GLY A 269 -2.17 -17.09 7.17
CA GLY A 269 -1.06 -18.05 7.26
C GLY A 269 0.36 -17.48 7.40
N ASN A 270 0.49 -16.19 7.75
CA ASN A 270 1.77 -15.55 8.09
C ASN A 270 2.78 -15.44 6.94
N ALA A 271 2.28 -15.40 5.69
CA ALA A 271 3.07 -15.13 4.49
C ALA A 271 3.03 -13.64 4.14
N PHE A 272 4.16 -13.10 3.66
CA PHE A 272 4.29 -11.71 3.22
C PHE A 272 4.02 -11.54 1.71
N GLU A 273 4.28 -12.58 0.93
CA GLU A 273 4.16 -12.61 -0.54
C GLU A 273 5.01 -11.52 -1.22
N PRO A 274 6.35 -11.55 -1.04
CA PRO A 274 7.23 -10.43 -1.40
C PRO A 274 7.20 -10.07 -2.90
N THR A 275 6.95 -11.05 -3.78
CA THR A 275 6.94 -10.87 -5.23
C THR A 275 5.56 -10.62 -5.80
N ALA A 276 4.49 -10.76 -5.01
CA ALA A 276 3.14 -10.48 -5.47
C ALA A 276 2.97 -8.98 -5.77
N GLN A 277 2.17 -8.66 -6.79
CA GLN A 277 1.84 -7.27 -7.13
C GLN A 277 1.05 -6.66 -5.97
N THR A 278 1.42 -5.44 -5.56
CA THR A 278 0.67 -4.71 -4.53
C THR A 278 -0.54 -4.04 -5.16
N SER A 279 -1.67 -4.12 -4.46
CA SER A 279 -2.90 -3.45 -4.87
C SER A 279 -3.09 -2.10 -4.19
N ARG A 280 -3.98 -1.26 -4.73
CA ARG A 280 -4.37 0.04 -4.14
C ARG A 280 -4.90 -0.12 -2.72
N GLY A 281 -5.76 -1.11 -2.48
CA GLY A 281 -6.29 -1.41 -1.14
C GLY A 281 -5.19 -1.78 -0.15
N ARG A 282 -4.20 -2.57 -0.59
CA ARG A 282 -3.03 -2.92 0.24
C ARG A 282 -2.18 -1.70 0.59
N VAL A 283 -1.91 -0.83 -0.39
CA VAL A 283 -1.16 0.42 -0.14
C VAL A 283 -1.94 1.34 0.79
N ALA A 284 -3.25 1.51 0.59
CA ALA A 284 -4.10 2.31 1.46
C ALA A 284 -4.05 1.82 2.92
N MET A 285 -4.12 0.51 3.13
CA MET A 285 -3.99 -0.09 4.45
C MET A 285 -2.57 0.08 5.02
N MET A 286 -1.53 -0.16 4.23
CA MET A 286 -0.13 0.04 4.66
C MET A 286 0.10 1.48 5.14
N MET A 287 -0.40 2.48 4.41
CA MET A 287 -0.27 3.89 4.77
C MET A 287 -1.10 4.28 5.99
N TYR A 288 -2.33 3.77 6.12
CA TYR A 288 -3.13 3.94 7.33
C TYR A 288 -2.42 3.37 8.57
N LEU A 289 -1.89 2.15 8.47
CA LEU A 289 -1.15 1.52 9.56
C LEU A 289 0.11 2.30 9.92
N TYR A 290 0.85 2.79 8.91
CA TYR A 290 2.00 3.67 9.11
C TYR A 290 1.66 4.89 9.96
N PHE A 291 0.66 5.67 9.56
CA PHE A 291 0.28 6.87 10.31
C PHE A 291 -0.46 6.59 11.62
N ARG A 292 -1.01 5.39 11.83
CA ARG A 292 -1.63 4.99 13.09
C ARG A 292 -0.61 4.59 14.15
N THR A 293 0.50 4.00 13.74
CA THR A 293 1.55 3.44 14.62
C THR A 293 2.70 4.42 14.90
N SER A 294 2.73 5.54 14.18
CA SER A 294 3.70 6.65 14.31
C SER A 294 3.26 7.74 15.29
#